data_AF-A0A969QII0-F1
#
_entry.id   AF-A0A969QII0-F1
#
_cell.length_a   1.000
_cell.length_b   1.000
_cell.length_c   1.000
_cell.angle_alpha   90.00
_cell.angle_beta   90.00
_cell.angle_gamma   90.00
#
_symmetry.space_group_name_H-M   'P 1'
#
loop_
_entity.id
_entity.type
_entity.pdbx_description
1 polymer ?
#
loop_
_entity_poly.entity_id
_entity_poly.type
_entity_poly.pdbx_seq_one_letter_code
_entity_poly.pdbx_strand_id
1 'polypeptide(L)'
;MPSSTLDSDLDEGYPSTLFNTLEMLLTDRLMSTSSQLASPQSAPSVVDHQSQSALTVRVKALEVYQHHVEICYQIGQCAFTTKVFYHDVDLDALVVRYSPQFMRQVYCHIALVEGLKYCSIFPEVYDVSAIADGLSAESLEFFSRTYNAAYTQNKYENRISNYNGPLLCFDSGLGTLQPITLNGDNPTVLTGNGGGKDSFLSMKVLEEANIPFAAFQWARSEYGRFEYQHDLSAKIYQHVQPQKVHRVSIHDDFTDGVYMQLYFPHLKPPFTLGTPECIFAAMPILLDQEYCYLSFGNEKSSDTGNFYWDELGQEVNHQWIKTYEAECIFESFVRKHFITNHQYFSLLKPLYDYRIFKNLSRYPQALPDLHSCNIDKPWCKKCAKCAYVWLNYLANFDTSVIDALFHTNPFDSSDLHLYYRQMLGLEEHNAFECVGHIHESRIAMQKCAQKGLTGKVMAMFETDVQAQVLQNWEELEQKYDQVYSEHNIPAHIFERVKAYL
;
A
#
# COMPACT_ATOMS: atom_id res chain seq x y z
N MET A 1 -7.52 11.88 62.18
CA MET A 1 -8.44 12.75 62.93
C MET A 1 -8.02 14.20 62.71
N PRO A 2 -8.96 15.15 62.56
CA PRO A 2 -10.42 14.97 62.50
C PRO A 2 -10.89 14.98 61.03
N SER A 3 -11.82 14.17 60.51
CA SER A 3 -13.13 13.66 60.98
C SER A 3 -14.17 14.75 61.27
N SER A 4 -15.10 14.95 60.33
CA SER A 4 -16.54 14.99 60.64
C SER A 4 -17.36 14.73 59.38
N THR A 5 -17.79 13.48 59.28
CA THR A 5 -18.95 12.94 58.55
C THR A 5 -20.28 13.45 59.13
N LEU A 6 -21.35 13.36 58.34
CA LEU A 6 -22.73 12.88 58.67
C LEU A 6 -23.63 13.28 57.47
N ASP A 7 -24.04 12.32 56.65
CA ASP A 7 -25.35 11.59 56.69
C ASP A 7 -26.45 12.39 55.98
N SER A 8 -27.38 11.85 55.21
CA SER A 8 -27.80 10.47 54.93
C SER A 8 -28.79 10.50 53.74
N ASP A 9 -28.81 9.43 52.96
CA ASP A 9 -29.95 8.76 52.30
C ASP A 9 -31.15 9.58 51.79
N LEU A 10 -31.47 9.40 50.51
CA LEU A 10 -32.77 8.85 50.11
C LEU A 10 -32.65 8.08 48.78
N ASP A 11 -33.14 6.85 48.89
CA ASP A 11 -33.30 5.76 47.93
C ASP A 11 -34.56 5.97 47.06
N GLU A 12 -34.82 5.01 46.15
CA GLU A 12 -35.88 4.89 45.12
C GLU A 12 -35.37 5.21 43.70
N GLY A 13 -35.25 4.31 42.73
CA GLY A 13 -35.83 2.98 42.53
C GLY A 13 -36.34 2.87 41.08
N TYR A 14 -36.23 1.68 40.46
CA TYR A 14 -36.76 1.22 39.13
C TYR A 14 -35.74 0.96 37.99
N PRO A 15 -35.95 -0.10 37.17
CA PRO A 15 -35.09 -1.29 37.23
C PRO A 15 -34.55 -1.79 35.88
N SER A 16 -33.60 -2.71 35.99
CA SER A 16 -33.09 -3.59 34.94
C SER A 16 -34.14 -4.62 34.48
N THR A 17 -34.59 -4.55 33.22
CA THR A 17 -35.00 -5.70 32.39
C THR A 17 -35.39 -5.23 30.98
N LEU A 18 -34.51 -5.42 29.99
CA LEU A 18 -34.86 -5.46 28.56
C LEU A 18 -33.80 -6.24 27.77
N PHE A 19 -33.56 -7.47 28.22
CA PHE A 19 -33.16 -8.58 27.37
C PHE A 19 -34.42 -9.42 27.13
N ASN A 20 -34.58 -9.94 25.91
CA ASN A 20 -35.66 -10.82 25.41
C ASN A 20 -36.89 -10.15 24.80
N THR A 21 -36.80 -9.69 23.54
CA THR A 21 -37.87 -9.92 22.55
C THR A 21 -37.34 -9.76 21.12
N LEU A 22 -36.75 -10.80 20.53
CA LEU A 22 -36.68 -11.02 19.07
C LEU A 22 -36.25 -12.47 18.74
N GLU A 23 -36.77 -13.44 19.51
CA GLU A 23 -36.83 -14.85 19.14
C GLU A 23 -38.30 -15.26 19.16
N MET A 24 -39.02 -15.01 18.06
CA MET A 24 -40.37 -15.55 17.89
C MET A 24 -40.83 -15.58 16.42
N LEU A 25 -39.99 -16.09 15.51
CA LEU A 25 -40.40 -16.47 14.14
C LEU A 25 -39.69 -17.74 13.64
N LEU A 26 -39.31 -18.65 14.53
CA LEU A 26 -38.73 -19.95 14.17
C LEU A 26 -39.33 -21.06 15.02
N THR A 27 -40.58 -21.43 14.73
CA THR A 27 -41.12 -22.75 15.05
C THR A 27 -42.36 -22.96 14.19
N ASP A 28 -42.19 -23.61 13.04
CA ASP A 28 -43.15 -24.61 12.63
C ASP A 28 -42.53 -25.59 11.64
N ARG A 29 -42.68 -26.87 11.97
CA ARG A 29 -42.47 -28.09 11.16
C ARG A 29 -41.05 -28.68 11.10
N LEU A 30 -40.77 -29.49 12.12
CA LEU A 30 -40.05 -30.75 11.94
C LEU A 30 -41.03 -31.93 12.06
N MET A 31 -40.74 -32.97 11.27
CA MET A 31 -41.20 -34.37 11.33
C MET A 31 -42.31 -34.80 10.36
N SER A 32 -41.90 -35.41 9.24
CA SER A 32 -42.18 -36.83 8.99
C SER A 32 -41.29 -37.40 7.86
N THR A 33 -40.74 -38.58 8.11
CA THR A 33 -39.96 -39.41 7.19
C THR A 33 -40.88 -40.32 6.36
N SER A 34 -40.65 -40.45 5.05
CA SER A 34 -40.81 -41.73 4.32
C SER A 34 -40.32 -41.63 2.86
N SER A 35 -39.55 -42.64 2.45
CA SER A 35 -39.10 -42.97 1.10
C SER A 35 -40.23 -43.24 0.09
N GLN A 36 -40.08 -42.85 -1.18
CA GLN A 36 -40.25 -43.71 -2.38
C GLN A 36 -40.04 -42.95 -3.71
N LEU A 37 -39.82 -43.73 -4.77
CA LEU A 37 -39.24 -43.45 -6.08
C LEU A 37 -40.09 -42.64 -7.10
N ALA A 38 -39.36 -42.10 -8.09
CA ALA A 38 -39.69 -41.89 -9.52
C ALA A 38 -40.40 -40.59 -9.99
N SER A 39 -39.78 -39.98 -11.00
CA SER A 39 -40.12 -38.80 -11.86
C SER A 39 -41.33 -39.02 -12.79
N PRO A 40 -41.82 -38.07 -13.65
CA PRO A 40 -41.23 -36.78 -14.08
C PRO A 40 -42.20 -35.56 -14.31
N GLN A 41 -41.59 -34.40 -14.58
CA GLN A 41 -42.10 -33.19 -15.29
C GLN A 41 -43.15 -32.28 -14.63
N SER A 42 -42.73 -31.04 -14.27
CA SER A 42 -43.31 -29.79 -14.80
C SER A 42 -42.55 -28.52 -14.33
N ALA A 43 -42.27 -27.66 -15.31
CA ALA A 43 -41.88 -26.24 -15.26
C ALA A 43 -40.59 -25.81 -14.52
N PRO A 44 -39.59 -25.23 -15.23
CA PRO A 44 -38.56 -24.43 -14.57
C PRO A 44 -39.17 -23.12 -14.07
N SER A 45 -39.01 -22.84 -12.78
CA SER A 45 -39.20 -21.50 -12.23
C SER A 45 -38.28 -20.53 -12.96
N VAL A 46 -38.89 -19.57 -13.62
CA VAL A 46 -38.24 -18.42 -14.27
C VAL A 46 -37.41 -17.70 -13.21
N VAL A 47 -36.09 -17.90 -13.24
CA VAL A 47 -35.16 -16.91 -12.70
C VAL A 47 -35.09 -15.83 -13.77
N ASP A 48 -35.65 -14.67 -13.42
CA ASP A 48 -35.59 -13.46 -14.22
C ASP A 48 -34.12 -13.05 -14.36
N HIS A 49 -33.46 -13.54 -15.40
CA HIS A 49 -32.25 -12.93 -15.94
C HIS A 49 -32.67 -11.61 -16.57
N GLN A 50 -32.89 -10.60 -15.74
CA GLN A 50 -32.68 -9.24 -16.18
C GLN A 50 -31.28 -9.22 -16.79
N SER A 51 -31.21 -8.86 -18.08
CA SER A 51 -29.98 -8.58 -18.79
C SER A 51 -29.18 -7.56 -17.98
N GLN A 52 -28.26 -8.04 -17.12
CA GLN A 52 -27.30 -7.19 -16.46
C GLN A 52 -26.42 -6.63 -17.58
N SER A 53 -26.61 -5.35 -17.89
CA SER A 53 -25.66 -4.59 -18.69
C SER A 53 -24.28 -4.78 -18.07
N ALA A 54 -23.29 -5.18 -18.87
CA ALA A 54 -21.92 -5.42 -18.43
C ALA A 54 -21.42 -4.29 -17.51
N LEU A 55 -20.83 -4.64 -16.36
CA LEU A 55 -20.31 -3.66 -15.42
C LEU A 55 -19.19 -2.86 -16.11
N THR A 56 -19.44 -1.58 -16.37
CA THR A 56 -18.54 -0.72 -17.12
C THR A 56 -18.03 0.40 -16.23
N VAL A 57 -16.71 0.55 -16.20
CA VAL A 57 -16.01 1.74 -15.67
C VAL A 57 -15.59 2.58 -16.86
N ARG A 58 -15.78 3.90 -16.77
CA ARG A 58 -15.38 4.83 -17.84
C ARG A 58 -14.57 5.98 -17.27
N VAL A 59 -13.47 6.35 -17.94
CA VAL A 59 -12.89 7.68 -17.81
C VAL A 59 -13.80 8.64 -18.56
N LYS A 60 -14.56 9.46 -17.85
CA LYS A 60 -15.57 10.38 -18.40
C LYS A 60 -14.93 11.67 -18.88
N ALA A 61 -14.01 12.23 -18.11
CA ALA A 61 -13.31 13.46 -18.43
C ALA A 61 -11.95 13.53 -17.74
N LEU A 62 -11.03 14.28 -18.36
CA LEU A 62 -9.73 14.63 -17.81
C LEU A 62 -9.52 16.13 -18.04
N GLU A 63 -9.54 16.90 -16.95
CA GLU A 63 -9.35 18.35 -16.96
C GLU A 63 -8.04 18.69 -16.25
N VAL A 64 -7.34 19.70 -16.76
CA VAL A 64 -6.06 20.15 -16.21
C VAL A 64 -6.19 21.63 -15.87
N TYR A 65 -5.82 21.94 -14.64
CA TYR A 65 -5.77 23.28 -14.08
C TYR A 65 -4.34 23.59 -13.68
N GLN A 66 -4.04 24.87 -13.45
CA GLN A 66 -2.68 25.34 -13.13
C GLN A 66 -1.97 24.51 -12.03
N HIS A 67 -2.69 24.05 -11.01
CA HIS A 67 -2.12 23.31 -9.87
C HIS A 67 -2.72 21.94 -9.62
N HIS A 68 -3.59 21.44 -10.50
CA HIS A 68 -4.11 20.09 -10.34
C HIS A 68 -4.63 19.46 -11.62
N VAL A 69 -4.67 18.14 -11.63
CA VAL A 69 -5.36 17.33 -12.62
C VAL A 69 -6.63 16.79 -11.98
N GLU A 70 -7.77 16.96 -12.66
CA GLU A 70 -9.07 16.42 -12.24
C GLU A 70 -9.52 15.34 -13.22
N ILE A 71 -9.77 14.14 -12.68
CA ILE A 71 -10.18 12.97 -13.45
C ILE A 71 -11.58 12.57 -12.99
N CYS A 72 -12.53 12.59 -13.91
CA CYS A 72 -13.88 12.10 -13.63
C CYS A 72 -14.03 10.68 -14.16
N TYR A 73 -14.35 9.75 -13.29
CA TYR A 73 -14.71 8.37 -13.63
C TYR A 73 -16.23 8.18 -13.49
N GLN A 74 -16.76 7.18 -14.18
CA GLN A 74 -18.19 6.86 -14.16
C GLN A 74 -18.41 5.35 -14.03
N ILE A 75 -19.33 4.97 -13.14
CA ILE A 75 -19.88 3.61 -13.03
C ILE A 75 -21.41 3.72 -13.13
N GLY A 76 -21.99 3.20 -14.21
CA GLY A 76 -23.42 3.36 -14.48
C GLY A 76 -23.80 4.84 -14.55
N GLN A 77 -24.65 5.32 -13.63
CA GLN A 77 -25.04 6.73 -13.52
C GLN A 77 -24.24 7.52 -12.47
N CYS A 78 -23.42 6.84 -11.67
CA CYS A 78 -22.61 7.46 -10.62
C CYS A 78 -21.32 8.00 -11.22
N ALA A 79 -20.93 9.20 -10.82
CA ALA A 79 -19.66 9.82 -11.17
C ALA A 79 -18.79 9.95 -9.93
N PHE A 80 -17.49 9.78 -10.13
CA PHE A 80 -16.46 9.83 -9.11
C PHE A 80 -15.33 10.71 -9.61
N THR A 81 -14.61 11.34 -8.69
CA THR A 81 -13.57 12.30 -9.02
C THR A 81 -12.29 11.97 -8.27
N THR A 82 -11.19 11.90 -9.01
CA THR A 82 -9.84 11.93 -8.46
C THR A 82 -9.20 13.27 -8.81
N LYS A 83 -8.72 14.01 -7.80
CA LYS A 83 -7.99 15.27 -7.99
C LYS A 83 -6.56 15.13 -7.48
N VAL A 84 -5.58 15.36 -8.34
CA VAL A 84 -4.15 15.31 -8.02
C VAL A 84 -3.61 16.73 -7.95
N PHE A 85 -3.42 17.25 -6.74
CA PHE A 85 -2.94 18.61 -6.46
C PHE A 85 -1.42 18.66 -6.33
N TYR A 86 -0.81 19.63 -7.01
CA TYR A 86 0.61 19.94 -6.94
C TYR A 86 0.79 21.26 -6.20
N HIS A 87 1.56 21.24 -5.10
CA HIS A 87 1.69 22.41 -4.23
C HIS A 87 2.71 23.43 -4.74
N ASP A 88 3.68 22.98 -5.51
CA ASP A 88 4.82 23.81 -5.95
C ASP A 88 5.18 23.63 -7.43
N VAL A 89 4.25 23.07 -8.23
CA VAL A 89 4.37 22.92 -9.67
C VAL A 89 3.24 23.68 -10.37
N ASP A 90 3.60 24.45 -11.39
CA ASP A 90 2.68 25.10 -12.32
C ASP A 90 2.56 24.24 -13.59
N LEU A 91 1.40 23.61 -13.78
CA LEU A 91 1.13 22.72 -14.91
C LEU A 91 1.02 23.49 -16.25
N ASP A 92 0.58 24.75 -16.23
CA ASP A 92 0.52 25.58 -17.43
C ASP A 92 1.93 25.92 -17.92
N ALA A 93 2.85 26.20 -16.98
CA ALA A 93 4.26 26.42 -17.30
C ALA A 93 4.92 25.18 -17.93
N LEU A 94 4.56 23.97 -17.48
CA LEU A 94 5.06 22.73 -18.07
C LEU A 94 4.57 22.52 -19.51
N VAL A 95 3.31 22.87 -19.80
CA VAL A 95 2.76 22.81 -21.16
C VAL A 95 3.53 23.73 -22.10
N VAL A 96 3.89 24.94 -21.64
CA VAL A 96 4.73 25.86 -22.41
C VAL A 96 6.13 25.30 -22.63
N ARG A 97 6.70 24.61 -21.63
CA ARG A 97 8.08 24.09 -21.67
C ARG A 97 8.25 22.84 -22.55
N TYR A 98 7.33 21.88 -22.48
CA TYR A 98 7.50 20.54 -23.09
C TYR A 98 6.51 20.21 -24.22
N SER A 99 5.61 21.13 -24.56
CA SER A 99 4.49 21.01 -25.52
C SER A 99 3.18 20.46 -24.93
N PRO A 100 2.02 20.91 -25.46
CA PRO A 100 0.72 20.38 -25.09
C PRO A 100 0.57 18.87 -25.33
N GLN A 101 1.13 18.36 -26.43
CA GLN A 101 1.01 16.95 -26.81
C GLN A 101 1.76 16.04 -25.84
N PHE A 102 2.96 16.42 -25.41
CA PHE A 102 3.72 15.63 -24.44
C PHE A 102 3.05 15.66 -23.05
N MET A 103 2.67 16.85 -22.57
CA MET A 103 2.02 16.95 -21.27
C MET A 103 0.67 16.22 -21.24
N ARG A 104 -0.09 16.22 -22.34
CA ARG A 104 -1.31 15.40 -22.48
C ARG A 104 -1.02 13.91 -22.25
N GLN A 105 0.07 13.35 -22.77
CA GLN A 105 0.45 11.96 -22.51
C GLN A 105 0.68 11.72 -21.02
N VAL A 106 1.40 12.62 -20.33
CA VAL A 106 1.64 12.54 -18.89
C VAL A 106 0.33 12.51 -18.11
N TYR A 107 -0.58 13.46 -18.39
CA TYR A 107 -1.86 13.54 -17.68
C TYR A 107 -2.78 12.35 -17.97
N CYS A 108 -2.82 11.86 -19.22
CA CYS A 108 -3.58 10.65 -19.56
C CYS A 108 -3.07 9.44 -18.80
N HIS A 109 -1.76 9.32 -18.55
CA HIS A 109 -1.22 8.20 -17.78
C HIS A 109 -1.45 8.35 -16.28
N ILE A 110 -1.46 9.57 -15.73
CA ILE A 110 -1.95 9.82 -14.36
C ILE A 110 -3.40 9.33 -14.25
N ALA A 111 -4.27 9.70 -15.19
CA ALA A 111 -5.66 9.23 -15.23
C ALA A 111 -5.78 7.70 -15.39
N LEU A 112 -4.93 7.10 -16.20
CA LEU A 112 -4.93 5.65 -16.41
C LEU A 112 -4.54 4.89 -15.13
N VAL A 113 -3.47 5.30 -14.44
CA VAL A 113 -3.02 4.59 -13.23
C VAL A 113 -3.86 4.88 -11.99
N GLU A 114 -4.35 6.11 -11.81
CA GLU A 114 -5.34 6.41 -10.76
C GLU A 114 -6.63 5.62 -10.98
N GLY A 115 -6.89 5.24 -12.23
CA GLY A 115 -8.01 4.43 -12.64
C GLY A 115 -7.93 2.96 -12.23
N LEU A 116 -6.76 2.43 -11.86
CA LEU A 116 -6.57 1.01 -11.54
C LEU A 116 -7.44 0.56 -10.37
N LYS A 117 -7.69 1.42 -9.39
CA LYS A 117 -8.54 1.13 -8.21
C LYS A 117 -9.93 0.65 -8.58
N TYR A 118 -10.49 1.11 -9.70
CA TYR A 118 -11.79 0.66 -10.19
C TYR A 118 -11.79 -0.79 -10.67
N CYS A 119 -10.62 -1.41 -10.90
CA CYS A 119 -10.55 -2.83 -11.18
C CYS A 119 -10.83 -3.69 -9.93
N SER A 120 -10.89 -3.10 -8.72
CA SER A 120 -11.26 -3.81 -7.49
C SER A 120 -12.73 -4.26 -7.45
N ILE A 121 -13.56 -3.74 -8.36
CA ILE A 121 -14.97 -4.16 -8.54
C ILE A 121 -15.15 -5.10 -9.73
N PHE A 122 -14.06 -5.57 -10.33
CA PHE A 122 -14.05 -6.55 -11.42
C PHE A 122 -14.95 -6.16 -12.62
N PRO A 123 -14.80 -4.93 -13.17
CA PRO A 123 -15.61 -4.50 -14.31
C PRO A 123 -15.33 -5.37 -15.54
N GLU A 124 -16.35 -5.61 -16.36
CA GLU A 124 -16.17 -6.31 -17.64
C GLU A 124 -15.47 -5.41 -18.66
N VAL A 125 -15.76 -4.11 -18.61
CA VAL A 125 -15.26 -3.11 -19.56
C VAL A 125 -14.67 -1.92 -18.83
N TYR A 126 -13.52 -1.46 -19.31
CA TYR A 126 -12.94 -0.17 -18.92
C TYR A 126 -12.81 0.69 -20.18
N ASP A 127 -13.68 1.69 -20.26
CA ASP A 127 -13.70 2.67 -21.34
C ASP A 127 -12.71 3.81 -21.05
N VAL A 128 -11.65 3.88 -21.86
CA VAL A 128 -10.59 4.90 -21.77
C VAL A 128 -10.70 5.95 -22.88
N SER A 129 -11.85 6.04 -23.56
CA SER A 129 -12.03 6.92 -24.73
C SER A 129 -11.65 8.38 -24.48
N ALA A 130 -11.93 8.91 -23.28
CA ALA A 130 -11.64 10.30 -22.93
C ALA A 130 -10.14 10.63 -22.80
N ILE A 131 -9.28 9.61 -22.77
CA ILE A 131 -7.83 9.75 -22.62
C ILE A 131 -7.03 9.01 -23.69
N ALA A 132 -7.70 8.29 -24.61
CA ALA A 132 -7.09 7.42 -25.61
C ALA A 132 -6.10 8.16 -26.53
N ASP A 133 -6.31 9.45 -26.79
CA ASP A 133 -5.43 10.32 -27.58
C ASP A 133 -4.03 10.49 -26.96
N GLY A 134 -3.89 10.30 -25.65
CA GLY A 134 -2.63 10.35 -24.92
C GLY A 134 -2.05 8.98 -24.55
N LEU A 135 -2.64 7.88 -25.04
CA LEU A 135 -2.22 6.50 -24.75
C LEU A 135 -1.74 5.78 -26.02
N SER A 136 -0.96 4.71 -25.87
CA SER A 136 -0.65 3.76 -26.96
C SER A 136 -1.08 2.33 -26.61
N ALA A 137 -0.87 1.39 -27.54
CA ALA A 137 -1.13 -0.03 -27.28
C ALA A 137 -0.29 -0.54 -26.09
N GLU A 138 0.96 -0.08 -25.97
CA GLU A 138 1.83 -0.40 -24.83
C GLU A 138 1.33 0.21 -23.52
N SER A 139 0.63 1.35 -23.54
CA SER A 139 -0.03 1.88 -22.33
C SER A 139 -1.11 0.92 -21.82
N LEU A 140 -1.89 0.34 -22.73
CA LEU A 140 -2.96 -0.60 -22.40
C LEU A 140 -2.39 -1.95 -21.92
N GLU A 141 -1.30 -2.40 -22.54
CA GLU A 141 -0.54 -3.57 -22.08
C GLU A 141 0.06 -3.35 -20.69
N PHE A 142 0.67 -2.18 -20.46
CA PHE A 142 1.20 -1.77 -19.15
C PHE A 142 0.11 -1.82 -18.07
N PHE A 143 -1.07 -1.25 -18.35
CA PHE A 143 -2.21 -1.30 -17.43
C PHE A 143 -2.64 -2.74 -17.14
N SER A 144 -2.82 -3.55 -18.19
CA SER A 144 -3.30 -4.94 -18.07
C SER A 144 -2.32 -5.82 -17.31
N ARG A 145 -1.01 -5.67 -17.58
CA ARG A 145 0.06 -6.39 -16.88
C ARG A 145 0.14 -5.98 -15.42
N THR A 146 0.11 -4.67 -15.15
CA THR A 146 0.13 -4.13 -13.77
C THR A 146 -1.07 -4.64 -12.98
N TYR A 147 -2.28 -4.59 -13.55
CA TYR A 147 -3.47 -5.12 -12.89
C TYR A 147 -3.32 -6.61 -12.53
N ASN A 148 -2.94 -7.44 -13.50
CA ASN A 148 -2.92 -8.89 -13.30
C ASN A 148 -1.93 -9.34 -12.23
N ALA A 149 -0.79 -8.65 -12.09
CA ALA A 149 0.20 -8.98 -11.08
C ALA A 149 -0.09 -8.31 -9.73
N ALA A 150 -0.60 -7.07 -9.72
CA ALA A 150 -0.78 -6.30 -8.48
C ALA A 150 -2.08 -6.62 -7.72
N TYR A 151 -3.14 -7.06 -8.41
CA TYR A 151 -4.46 -7.31 -7.79
C TYR A 151 -4.66 -8.76 -7.31
N THR A 152 -3.59 -9.54 -7.19
CA THR A 152 -3.67 -10.95 -6.77
C THR A 152 -4.29 -11.10 -5.37
N GLN A 153 -4.00 -10.19 -4.43
CA GLN A 153 -4.69 -10.17 -3.13
C GLN A 153 -6.18 -9.88 -3.29
N ASN A 154 -6.54 -8.83 -4.03
CA ASN A 154 -7.94 -8.46 -4.22
C ASN A 154 -8.74 -9.62 -4.86
N LYS A 155 -8.14 -10.35 -5.79
CA LYS A 155 -8.68 -11.60 -6.35
C LYS A 155 -8.87 -12.69 -5.29
N TYR A 156 -7.86 -12.95 -4.46
CA TYR A 156 -7.95 -13.95 -3.39
C TYR A 156 -9.02 -13.61 -2.35
N GLU A 157 -9.00 -12.40 -1.80
CA GLU A 157 -9.91 -12.02 -0.72
C GLU A 157 -11.39 -11.97 -1.16
N ASN A 158 -11.64 -11.83 -2.46
CA ASN A 158 -12.95 -11.91 -3.08
C ASN A 158 -13.25 -13.26 -3.74
N ARG A 159 -12.34 -14.24 -3.66
CA ARG A 159 -12.46 -15.59 -4.24
C ARG A 159 -12.73 -15.59 -5.75
N ILE A 160 -12.03 -14.71 -6.47
CA ILE A 160 -12.15 -14.55 -7.92
C ILE A 160 -10.86 -15.04 -8.58
N SER A 161 -10.91 -16.21 -9.22
CA SER A 161 -9.78 -16.79 -9.94
C SER A 161 -9.86 -16.63 -11.47
N ASN A 162 -11.06 -16.46 -12.02
CA ASN A 162 -11.31 -16.49 -13.47
C ASN A 162 -11.49 -15.09 -14.10
N TYR A 163 -10.79 -14.08 -13.58
CA TYR A 163 -10.87 -12.71 -14.09
C TYR A 163 -9.47 -12.16 -14.39
N ASN A 164 -9.26 -11.74 -15.64
CA ASN A 164 -7.96 -11.30 -16.15
C ASN A 164 -7.86 -9.78 -16.34
N GLY A 165 -8.79 -9.04 -15.73
CA GLY A 165 -8.93 -7.60 -15.92
C GLY A 165 -10.04 -7.26 -16.92
N PRO A 166 -10.42 -5.97 -16.97
CA PRO A 166 -11.45 -5.52 -17.88
C PRO A 166 -10.97 -5.53 -19.33
N LEU A 167 -11.92 -5.65 -20.26
CA LEU A 167 -11.67 -5.30 -21.65
C LEU A 167 -11.48 -3.78 -21.73
N LEU A 168 -10.29 -3.34 -22.15
CA LEU A 168 -10.01 -1.93 -22.40
C LEU A 168 -10.60 -1.52 -23.75
N CYS A 169 -11.53 -0.57 -23.77
CA CYS A 169 -12.14 -0.06 -24.99
C CYS A 169 -11.94 1.45 -25.16
N PHE A 170 -11.99 1.89 -26.42
CA PHE A 170 -11.82 3.28 -26.81
C PHE A 170 -12.54 3.54 -28.13
N ASP A 171 -13.27 4.65 -28.21
CA ASP A 171 -14.02 5.05 -29.41
C ASP A 171 -13.15 5.80 -30.43
N SER A 172 -12.03 6.37 -29.97
CA SER A 172 -11.06 7.10 -30.79
C SER A 172 -9.76 6.31 -30.95
N GLY A 173 -9.03 6.52 -32.03
CA GLY A 173 -7.73 5.87 -32.23
C GLY A 173 -6.74 6.26 -31.13
N LEU A 174 -5.88 5.30 -30.74
CA LEU A 174 -4.81 5.55 -29.79
C LEU A 174 -3.80 6.58 -30.34
N GLY A 175 -3.22 7.35 -29.43
CA GLY A 175 -2.15 8.28 -29.72
C GLY A 175 -0.81 7.61 -30.02
N THR A 176 0.21 8.44 -30.23
CA THR A 176 1.61 8.01 -30.33
C THR A 176 2.41 8.65 -29.21
N LEU A 177 3.07 7.83 -28.39
CA LEU A 177 3.92 8.33 -27.32
C LEU A 177 5.24 8.85 -27.90
N GLN A 178 5.64 10.04 -27.45
CA GLN A 178 6.86 10.71 -27.90
C GLN A 178 7.67 11.10 -26.66
N PRO A 179 8.74 10.34 -26.33
CA PRO A 179 9.54 10.65 -25.17
C PRO A 179 10.41 11.89 -25.41
N ILE A 180 10.80 12.54 -24.32
CA ILE A 180 11.75 13.65 -24.31
C ILE A 180 13.08 13.23 -23.64
N THR A 181 14.08 14.10 -23.72
CA THR A 181 15.31 13.99 -22.93
C THR A 181 15.42 15.25 -22.09
N LEU A 182 15.61 15.10 -20.77
CA LEU A 182 15.91 16.24 -19.89
C LEU A 182 17.36 16.69 -20.09
N ASN A 183 17.70 17.93 -19.73
CA ASN A 183 19.08 18.43 -19.83
C ASN A 183 20.10 17.56 -19.09
N GLY A 184 19.71 16.98 -17.94
CA GLY A 184 20.54 16.03 -17.19
C GLY A 184 21.56 16.65 -16.25
N ASP A 185 21.57 17.98 -16.11
CA ASP A 185 22.52 18.71 -15.27
C ASP A 185 22.17 18.66 -13.77
N ASN A 186 20.99 18.16 -13.41
CA ASN A 186 20.54 18.06 -12.03
C ASN A 186 20.80 16.65 -11.46
N PRO A 187 21.86 16.45 -10.65
CA PRO A 187 22.20 15.14 -10.10
C PRO A 187 21.30 14.71 -8.92
N THR A 188 20.31 15.54 -8.56
CA THR A 188 19.47 15.35 -7.39
C THR A 188 18.56 14.14 -7.56
N VAL A 189 18.52 13.29 -6.54
CA VAL A 189 17.58 12.17 -6.46
C VAL A 189 16.26 12.64 -5.84
N LEU A 190 15.16 12.61 -6.59
CA LEU A 190 13.83 12.82 -6.02
C LEU A 190 13.46 11.58 -5.20
N THR A 191 13.39 11.71 -3.89
CA THR A 191 13.22 10.58 -2.95
C THR A 191 11.82 10.59 -2.33
N GLY A 192 11.07 9.50 -2.48
CA GLY A 192 9.73 9.37 -1.89
C GLY A 192 9.75 9.37 -0.36
N ASN A 193 8.89 10.19 0.24
CA ASN A 193 8.73 10.36 1.67
C ASN A 193 7.30 10.04 2.13
N GLY A 194 7.09 8.82 2.61
CA GLY A 194 5.86 8.39 3.29
C GLY A 194 5.90 8.52 4.81
N GLY A 195 6.97 9.08 5.38
CA GLY A 195 7.11 9.29 6.83
C GLY A 195 7.59 8.08 7.65
N GLY A 196 7.83 6.94 7.00
CA GLY A 196 8.24 5.70 7.65
C GLY A 196 9.75 5.45 7.68
N LYS A 197 10.11 4.27 8.21
CA LYS A 197 11.50 3.80 8.36
C LYS A 197 12.26 3.82 7.03
N ASP A 198 11.60 3.43 5.95
CA ASP A 198 12.20 3.22 4.64
C ASP A 198 12.55 4.53 3.95
N SER A 199 11.65 5.51 4.02
CA SER A 199 11.89 6.87 3.53
C SER A 199 13.00 7.56 4.33
N PHE A 200 12.97 7.44 5.66
CA PHE A 200 14.02 7.99 6.51
C PHE A 200 15.38 7.39 6.17
N LEU A 201 15.50 6.05 6.16
CA LEU A 201 16.78 5.40 5.92
C LEU A 201 17.28 5.67 4.50
N SER A 202 16.39 5.71 3.50
CA SER A 202 16.77 6.08 2.13
C SER A 202 17.41 7.46 2.07
N MET A 203 16.76 8.47 2.66
CA MET A 203 17.29 9.84 2.70
C MET A 203 18.59 9.91 3.52
N LYS A 204 18.69 9.15 4.61
CA LYS A 204 19.89 9.14 5.45
C LYS A 204 21.10 8.55 4.73
N VAL A 205 20.89 7.47 3.98
CA VAL A 205 21.93 6.85 3.14
C VAL A 205 22.43 7.81 2.07
N LEU A 206 21.52 8.55 1.40
CA LEU A 206 21.90 9.56 0.41
C LEU A 206 22.70 10.71 1.04
N GLU A 207 22.26 11.20 2.21
CA GLU A 207 22.94 12.23 2.97
C GLU A 207 24.37 11.80 3.36
N GLU A 208 24.54 10.63 3.96
CA GLU A 208 25.85 10.12 4.39
C GLU A 208 26.78 9.84 3.18
N ALA A 209 26.21 9.44 2.04
CA ALA A 209 26.93 9.28 0.79
C ALA A 209 27.24 10.62 0.07
N ASN A 210 26.81 11.77 0.61
CA ASN A 210 26.91 13.10 0.01
C ASN A 210 26.26 13.17 -1.38
N ILE A 211 25.16 12.45 -1.59
CA ILE A 211 24.38 12.47 -2.82
C ILE A 211 23.24 13.49 -2.63
N PRO A 212 23.11 14.52 -3.48
CA PRO A 212 22.03 15.48 -3.35
C PRO A 212 20.68 14.80 -3.57
N PHE A 213 19.71 15.12 -2.72
CA PHE A 213 18.35 14.60 -2.84
C PHE A 213 17.31 15.67 -2.50
N ALA A 214 16.15 15.53 -3.13
CA ALA A 214 14.93 16.24 -2.78
C ALA A 214 13.92 15.24 -2.22
N ALA A 215 12.99 15.69 -1.40
CA ALA A 215 11.94 14.83 -0.86
C ALA A 215 10.63 15.03 -1.60
N PHE A 216 9.91 13.94 -1.86
CA PHE A 216 8.60 13.93 -2.51
C PHE A 216 7.56 13.32 -1.55
N GLN A 217 6.66 14.14 -1.03
CA GLN A 217 5.56 13.68 -0.18
C GLN A 217 4.30 13.44 -1.00
N TRP A 218 3.66 12.30 -0.75
CA TRP A 218 2.42 11.89 -1.39
C TRP A 218 1.37 11.57 -0.32
N ALA A 219 0.26 12.31 -0.32
CA ALA A 219 -0.83 12.18 0.64
C ALA A 219 -2.17 11.92 -0.05
N ARG A 220 -2.99 11.02 0.51
CA ARG A 220 -4.29 10.60 -0.06
C ARG A 220 -5.41 10.76 0.96
N SER A 221 -6.63 11.09 0.53
CA SER A 221 -7.78 11.31 1.44
C SER A 221 -8.11 10.05 2.24
N GLU A 222 -7.89 8.87 1.62
CA GLU A 222 -7.97 7.53 2.20
C GLU A 222 -7.17 7.35 3.50
N TYR A 223 -6.09 8.10 3.68
CA TYR A 223 -5.20 8.02 4.84
C TYR A 223 -5.37 9.20 5.81
N GLY A 224 -6.47 9.94 5.68
CA GLY A 224 -6.84 11.08 6.51
C GLY A 224 -6.50 12.43 5.89
N ARG A 225 -6.48 13.49 6.71
CA ARG A 225 -6.26 14.87 6.23
C ARG A 225 -4.87 15.06 5.65
N PHE A 226 -4.78 15.75 4.52
CA PHE A 226 -3.53 15.97 3.80
C PHE A 226 -2.50 16.71 4.63
N GLU A 227 -2.90 17.81 5.29
CA GLU A 227 -2.00 18.62 6.11
C GLU A 227 -1.39 17.80 7.23
N TYR A 228 -2.21 16.99 7.90
CA TYR A 228 -1.75 16.11 8.96
C TYR A 228 -0.73 15.07 8.45
N GLN A 229 -0.98 14.46 7.30
CA GLN A 229 -0.03 13.53 6.68
C GLN A 229 1.28 14.23 6.29
N HIS A 230 1.20 15.40 5.65
CA HIS A 230 2.38 16.18 5.26
C HIS A 230 3.20 16.63 6.47
N ASP A 231 2.54 17.07 7.55
CA ASP A 231 3.18 17.48 8.80
C ASP A 231 3.88 16.30 9.49
N LEU A 232 3.22 15.13 9.55
CA LEU A 232 3.84 13.91 10.07
C LEU A 232 5.08 13.53 9.27
N SER A 233 4.99 13.48 7.93
CA SER A 233 6.13 13.16 7.06
C SER A 233 7.23 14.21 7.10
N ALA A 234 6.90 15.47 7.40
CA ALA A 234 7.89 16.55 7.49
C ALA A 234 8.76 16.47 8.74
N LYS A 235 8.32 15.75 9.79
CA LYS A 235 9.13 15.57 11.00
C LYS A 235 10.47 14.88 10.73
N ILE A 236 10.54 14.01 9.71
CA ILE A 236 11.78 13.35 9.26
C ILE A 236 12.87 14.37 8.91
N TYR A 237 12.52 15.54 8.38
CA TYR A 237 13.49 16.56 7.94
C TYR A 237 14.25 17.22 9.10
N GLN A 238 13.91 16.91 10.35
CA GLN A 238 14.75 17.24 11.51
C GLN A 238 16.04 16.40 11.56
N HIS A 239 16.06 15.26 10.87
CA HIS A 239 17.13 14.26 10.95
C HIS A 239 17.90 14.07 9.63
N VAL A 240 17.42 14.68 8.55
CA VAL A 240 18.00 14.65 7.20
C VAL A 240 17.83 16.00 6.50
N GLN A 241 18.68 16.32 5.53
CA GLN A 241 18.70 17.62 4.84
C GLN A 241 18.38 17.53 3.33
N PRO A 242 17.09 17.44 2.94
CA PRO A 242 16.72 17.52 1.53
C PRO A 242 16.96 18.93 0.98
N GLN A 243 17.38 19.04 -0.29
CA GLN A 243 17.55 20.32 -0.96
C GLN A 243 16.23 21.05 -1.23
N LYS A 244 15.17 20.27 -1.46
CA LYS A 244 13.80 20.74 -1.71
C LYS A 244 12.80 19.71 -1.21
N VAL A 245 11.60 20.16 -0.84
CA VAL A 245 10.48 19.31 -0.45
C VAL A 245 9.31 19.61 -1.37
N HIS A 246 8.85 18.58 -2.08
CA HIS A 246 7.69 18.60 -2.96
C HIS A 246 6.50 17.92 -2.30
N ARG A 247 5.30 18.39 -2.59
CA ARG A 247 4.06 17.84 -2.05
C ARG A 247 3.03 17.62 -3.14
N VAL A 248 2.44 16.43 -3.12
CA VAL A 248 1.24 16.09 -3.87
C VAL A 248 0.16 15.62 -2.91
N SER A 249 -1.04 16.14 -3.08
CA SER A 249 -2.24 15.71 -2.35
C SER A 249 -3.27 15.17 -3.33
N ILE A 250 -3.82 13.99 -3.04
CA ILE A 250 -4.77 13.32 -3.91
C ILE A 250 -6.08 13.13 -3.17
N HIS A 251 -7.13 13.80 -3.65
CA HIS A 251 -8.49 13.57 -3.20
C HIS A 251 -9.16 12.56 -4.12
N ASP A 252 -9.78 11.54 -3.53
CA ASP A 252 -10.55 10.52 -4.24
C ASP A 252 -11.85 10.25 -3.51
N ASP A 253 -12.99 10.38 -4.20
CA ASP A 253 -14.32 10.15 -3.61
C ASP A 253 -14.85 8.72 -3.81
N PHE A 254 -14.17 7.87 -4.58
CA PHE A 254 -14.54 6.46 -4.75
C PHE A 254 -14.07 5.62 -3.58
N THR A 255 -12.82 5.80 -3.17
CA THR A 255 -12.20 5.06 -2.06
C THR A 255 -12.55 5.64 -0.69
N ASP A 256 -12.69 6.96 -0.57
CA ASP A 256 -13.14 7.67 0.66
C ASP A 256 -14.66 7.62 0.83
N GLY A 257 -15.39 7.30 -0.24
CA GLY A 257 -16.85 7.25 -0.25
C GLY A 257 -17.46 5.97 0.31
N VAL A 258 -18.78 6.00 0.51
CA VAL A 258 -19.58 4.83 0.95
C VAL A 258 -20.05 3.94 -0.21
N TYR A 259 -19.72 4.31 -1.46
CA TYR A 259 -20.25 3.65 -2.66
C TYR A 259 -19.99 2.14 -2.67
N MET A 260 -18.75 1.74 -2.39
CA MET A 260 -18.37 0.32 -2.31
C MET A 260 -19.19 -0.43 -1.26
N GLN A 261 -19.41 0.18 -0.09
CA GLN A 261 -20.19 -0.44 1.00
C GLN A 261 -21.67 -0.59 0.64
N LEU A 262 -22.23 0.31 -0.17
CA LEU A 262 -23.65 0.29 -0.53
C LEU A 262 -23.94 -0.59 -1.75
N TYR A 263 -23.10 -0.52 -2.79
CA TYR A 263 -23.35 -1.17 -4.08
C TYR A 263 -22.58 -2.48 -4.25
N PHE A 264 -21.45 -2.64 -3.55
CA PHE A 264 -20.61 -3.84 -3.59
C PHE A 264 -20.30 -4.37 -2.16
N PRO A 265 -21.29 -4.50 -1.25
CA PRO A 265 -21.04 -4.90 0.16
C PRO A 265 -20.43 -6.30 0.31
N HIS A 266 -20.56 -7.13 -0.72
CA HIS A 266 -20.01 -8.48 -0.77
C HIS A 266 -18.51 -8.49 -1.11
N LEU A 267 -18.01 -7.40 -1.71
CA LEU A 267 -16.60 -7.25 -2.03
C LEU A 267 -15.84 -6.68 -0.84
N LYS A 268 -14.58 -7.10 -0.69
CA LYS A 268 -13.64 -6.43 0.19
C LYS A 268 -13.34 -5.00 -0.31
N PRO A 269 -12.99 -4.07 0.60
CA PRO A 269 -12.74 -2.66 0.26
C PRO A 269 -11.76 -2.48 -0.92
N PRO A 270 -11.85 -1.34 -1.62
CA PRO A 270 -11.03 -1.09 -2.80
C PRO A 270 -9.54 -1.08 -2.43
N PHE A 271 -8.73 -1.60 -3.35
CA PHE A 271 -7.29 -1.76 -3.17
C PHE A 271 -6.55 -0.73 -4.03
N THR A 272 -6.08 0.34 -3.38
CA THR A 272 -5.15 1.31 -3.99
C THR A 272 -3.77 0.66 -4.15
N LEU A 273 -3.09 0.89 -5.29
CA LEU A 273 -1.77 0.29 -5.52
C LEU A 273 -0.63 1.12 -4.91
N GLY A 274 -0.73 2.45 -4.90
CA GLY A 274 0.29 3.33 -4.33
C GLY A 274 1.48 3.58 -5.25
N THR A 275 2.37 2.61 -5.47
CA THR A 275 3.64 2.84 -6.20
C THR A 275 3.47 3.36 -7.63
N PRO A 276 2.71 2.71 -8.54
CA PRO A 276 2.54 3.23 -9.90
C PRO A 276 1.89 4.62 -9.90
N GLU A 277 0.91 4.86 -9.04
CA GLU A 277 0.27 6.17 -8.86
C GLU A 277 1.30 7.22 -8.42
N CYS A 278 2.17 6.91 -7.45
CA CYS A 278 3.24 7.78 -7.00
C CYS A 278 4.25 8.10 -8.11
N ILE A 279 4.61 7.13 -8.96
CA ILE A 279 5.56 7.34 -10.07
C ILE A 279 4.98 8.35 -11.06
N PHE A 280 3.75 8.14 -11.53
CA PHE A 280 3.13 9.05 -12.48
C PHE A 280 2.76 10.41 -11.87
N ALA A 281 2.37 10.44 -10.59
CA ALA A 281 2.17 11.70 -9.86
C ALA A 281 3.48 12.46 -9.62
N ALA A 282 4.64 11.80 -9.61
CA ALA A 282 5.93 12.50 -9.53
C ALA A 282 6.34 13.15 -10.87
N MET A 283 5.76 12.75 -12.01
CA MET A 283 6.21 13.19 -13.34
C MET A 283 6.22 14.71 -13.52
N PRO A 284 5.18 15.48 -13.12
CA PRO A 284 5.26 16.94 -13.21
C PRO A 284 6.39 17.56 -12.37
N ILE A 285 6.72 16.98 -11.22
CA ILE A 285 7.84 17.43 -10.38
C ILE A 285 9.17 17.12 -11.07
N LEU A 286 9.34 15.90 -11.61
CA LEU A 286 10.54 15.50 -12.34
C LEU A 286 10.80 16.43 -13.54
N LEU A 287 9.73 16.79 -14.27
CA LEU A 287 9.79 17.68 -15.42
C LEU A 287 10.09 19.13 -15.04
N ASP A 288 9.48 19.64 -13.98
CA ASP A 288 9.66 21.02 -13.53
C ASP A 288 11.10 21.27 -13.06
N GLN A 289 11.63 20.34 -12.27
CA GLN A 289 12.96 20.43 -11.65
C GLN A 289 14.07 19.78 -12.48
N GLU A 290 13.73 19.17 -13.61
CA GLU A 290 14.64 18.36 -14.46
C GLU A 290 15.37 17.24 -13.69
N TYR A 291 14.69 16.61 -12.73
CA TYR A 291 15.25 15.46 -12.02
C TYR A 291 15.25 14.22 -12.92
N CYS A 292 16.44 13.66 -13.17
CA CYS A 292 16.58 12.40 -13.91
C CYS A 292 16.36 11.16 -13.02
N TYR A 293 16.40 11.29 -11.70
CA TYR A 293 16.35 10.18 -10.75
C TYR A 293 15.11 10.25 -9.87
N LEU A 294 14.33 9.17 -9.83
CA LEU A 294 13.27 8.95 -8.84
C LEU A 294 13.65 7.73 -7.99
N SER A 295 13.59 7.88 -6.67
CA SER A 295 13.85 6.76 -5.77
C SER A 295 12.80 6.59 -4.68
N PHE A 296 12.43 5.33 -4.44
CA PHE A 296 11.60 4.91 -3.31
C PHE A 296 12.36 4.00 -2.35
N GLY A 297 11.84 3.84 -1.14
CA GLY A 297 12.41 2.96 -0.11
C GLY A 297 11.91 1.52 -0.18
N ASN A 298 11.51 1.01 -1.35
CA ASN A 298 11.07 -0.39 -1.45
C ASN A 298 12.25 -1.34 -1.27
N GLU A 299 12.00 -2.46 -0.61
CA GLU A 299 13.03 -3.33 -0.05
C GLU A 299 12.90 -4.77 -0.59
N LYS A 300 13.83 -5.66 -0.26
CA LYS A 300 13.91 -7.01 -0.83
C LYS A 300 12.81 -7.97 -0.35
N SER A 301 12.36 -7.86 0.90
CA SER A 301 11.26 -8.63 1.47
C SER A 301 9.97 -8.50 0.65
N SER A 302 9.73 -7.36 0.00
CA SER A 302 8.61 -7.16 -0.93
C SER A 302 8.67 -8.01 -2.20
N ASP A 303 9.84 -8.59 -2.53
CA ASP A 303 10.00 -9.55 -3.63
C ASP A 303 9.34 -10.91 -3.32
N THR A 304 8.98 -11.17 -2.06
CA THR A 304 8.36 -12.43 -1.63
C THR A 304 6.85 -12.31 -1.58
N GLY A 305 6.12 -13.20 -2.26
CA GLY A 305 4.67 -13.32 -2.13
C GLY A 305 4.20 -13.73 -0.72
N ASN A 306 2.93 -13.49 -0.42
CA ASN A 306 2.31 -13.88 0.85
C ASN A 306 2.12 -15.40 0.94
N PHE A 307 1.71 -16.04 -0.16
CA PHE A 307 1.54 -17.49 -0.34
C PHE A 307 1.18 -17.81 -1.82
N TYR A 308 1.16 -19.08 -2.20
CA TYR A 308 0.71 -19.54 -3.53
C TYR A 308 -0.77 -19.97 -3.49
N TRP A 309 -1.60 -19.45 -4.40
CA TRP A 309 -3.02 -19.78 -4.47
C TRP A 309 -3.33 -20.63 -5.71
N ASP A 310 -3.61 -21.92 -5.50
CA ASP A 310 -3.78 -22.91 -6.57
C ASP A 310 -4.88 -22.55 -7.57
N GLU A 311 -6.00 -22.00 -7.10
CA GLU A 311 -7.12 -21.60 -7.96
C GLU A 311 -6.75 -20.45 -8.91
N LEU A 312 -5.83 -19.57 -8.51
CA LEU A 312 -5.31 -18.49 -9.37
C LEU A 312 -4.08 -18.92 -10.17
N GLY A 313 -3.41 -20.00 -9.76
CA GLY A 313 -2.21 -20.55 -10.41
C GLY A 313 -0.99 -19.64 -10.32
N GLN A 314 -0.92 -18.77 -9.31
CA GLN A 314 0.22 -17.87 -9.07
C GLN A 314 0.33 -17.45 -7.60
N GLU A 315 1.42 -16.79 -7.24
CA GLU A 315 1.59 -16.18 -5.92
C GLU A 315 0.62 -15.01 -5.71
N VAL A 316 0.03 -14.97 -4.53
CA VAL A 316 -0.69 -13.79 -4.02
C VAL A 316 0.32 -12.90 -3.32
N ASN A 317 0.50 -11.67 -3.79
CA ASN A 317 1.49 -10.74 -3.25
C ASN A 317 0.88 -9.34 -3.06
N HIS A 318 0.65 -8.95 -1.81
CA HIS A 318 0.19 -7.61 -1.41
C HIS A 318 1.14 -6.49 -1.88
N GLN A 319 2.43 -6.79 -1.97
CA GLN A 319 3.50 -5.84 -2.22
C GLN A 319 4.09 -5.99 -3.63
N TRP A 320 3.40 -6.64 -4.58
CA TRP A 320 3.99 -6.90 -5.90
C TRP A 320 4.51 -5.62 -6.58
N ILE A 321 3.77 -4.52 -6.44
CA ILE A 321 4.11 -3.18 -6.95
C ILE A 321 5.41 -2.58 -6.37
N LYS A 322 5.99 -3.21 -5.34
CA LYS A 322 7.25 -2.85 -4.69
C LYS A 322 8.39 -3.80 -5.07
N THR A 323 8.10 -4.90 -5.77
CA THR A 323 9.10 -5.91 -6.17
C THR A 323 10.13 -5.34 -7.15
N TYR A 324 11.28 -6.01 -7.26
CA TYR A 324 12.26 -5.72 -8.32
C TYR A 324 11.68 -5.91 -9.73
N GLU A 325 10.80 -6.90 -9.92
CA GLU A 325 10.11 -7.13 -11.20
C GLU A 325 9.26 -5.92 -11.59
N ALA A 326 8.38 -5.47 -10.69
CA ALA A 326 7.55 -4.28 -10.91
C ALA A 326 8.41 -3.03 -11.16
N GLU A 327 9.49 -2.86 -10.40
CA GLU A 327 10.44 -1.77 -10.61
C GLU A 327 11.01 -1.75 -12.03
N CYS A 328 11.48 -2.90 -12.54
CA CYS A 328 11.98 -3.01 -13.91
C CYS A 328 10.92 -2.68 -14.96
N ILE A 329 9.66 -3.12 -14.74
CA ILE A 329 8.54 -2.84 -15.64
C ILE A 329 8.26 -1.34 -15.68
N PHE A 330 8.15 -0.71 -14.52
CA PHE A 330 7.82 0.70 -14.39
C PHE A 330 8.95 1.60 -14.91
N GLU A 331 10.20 1.31 -14.55
CA GLU A 331 11.37 2.05 -15.06
C GLU A 331 11.46 1.97 -16.58
N SER A 332 11.34 0.76 -17.14
CA SER A 332 11.45 0.55 -18.58
C SER A 332 10.34 1.29 -19.33
N PHE A 333 9.11 1.24 -18.81
CA PHE A 333 7.97 1.94 -19.41
C PHE A 333 8.17 3.45 -19.38
N VAL A 334 8.51 4.03 -18.22
CA VAL A 334 8.71 5.48 -18.09
C VAL A 334 9.88 5.96 -18.96
N ARG A 335 11.00 5.23 -18.95
CA ARG A 335 12.18 5.60 -19.74
C ARG A 335 11.93 5.53 -21.23
N LYS A 336 11.23 4.49 -21.69
CA LYS A 336 10.92 4.29 -23.12
C LYS A 336 9.94 5.34 -23.64
N HIS A 337 8.96 5.75 -22.84
CA HIS A 337 7.80 6.48 -23.34
C HIS A 337 7.69 7.94 -22.87
N PHE A 338 8.41 8.35 -21.83
CA PHE A 338 8.32 9.72 -21.30
C PHE A 338 9.66 10.45 -21.25
N ILE A 339 10.63 9.93 -20.50
CA ILE A 339 11.90 10.62 -20.24
C ILE A 339 13.05 9.64 -20.50
N THR A 340 13.73 9.78 -21.63
CA THR A 340 14.72 8.81 -22.11
C THR A 340 15.95 8.64 -21.22
N ASN A 341 16.30 9.68 -20.46
CA ASN A 341 17.38 9.69 -19.48
C ASN A 341 16.90 9.57 -18.02
N HIS A 342 15.66 9.13 -17.80
CA HIS A 342 15.14 8.85 -16.47
C HIS A 342 15.63 7.51 -15.93
N GLN A 343 15.85 7.43 -14.63
CA GLN A 343 16.07 6.19 -13.89
C GLN A 343 15.20 6.16 -12.63
N TYR A 344 14.32 5.18 -12.56
CA TYR A 344 13.55 4.83 -11.35
C TYR A 344 14.18 3.62 -10.67
N PHE A 345 14.42 3.70 -9.37
CA PHE A 345 15.00 2.62 -8.59
C PHE A 345 14.62 2.71 -7.12
N SER A 346 14.57 1.57 -6.41
CA SER A 346 14.39 1.59 -4.96
C SER A 346 15.74 1.49 -4.26
N LEU A 347 16.10 2.49 -3.46
CA LEU A 347 17.42 2.58 -2.84
C LEU A 347 17.68 1.43 -1.84
N LEU A 348 16.61 0.92 -1.22
CA LEU A 348 16.67 -0.17 -0.26
C LEU A 348 16.42 -1.55 -0.89
N LYS A 349 16.22 -1.65 -2.22
CA LYS A 349 15.96 -2.93 -2.89
C LYS A 349 16.99 -4.03 -2.58
N PRO A 350 18.29 -3.72 -2.41
CA PRO A 350 19.29 -4.72 -1.99
C PRO A 350 19.11 -5.32 -0.60
N LEU A 351 18.25 -4.76 0.25
CA LEU A 351 18.18 -5.05 1.68
C LEU A 351 16.87 -5.72 2.04
N TYR A 352 16.94 -6.76 2.87
CA TYR A 352 15.76 -7.21 3.61
C TYR A 352 15.46 -6.25 4.78
N ASP A 353 14.20 -6.22 5.22
CA ASP A 353 13.75 -5.42 6.36
C ASP A 353 14.59 -5.64 7.63
N TYR A 354 15.06 -6.87 7.87
CA TYR A 354 15.99 -7.21 8.95
C TYR A 354 17.20 -6.25 9.00
N ARG A 355 17.89 -6.08 7.86
CA ARG A 355 19.04 -5.20 7.74
C ARG A 355 18.65 -3.73 7.80
N ILE A 356 17.48 -3.36 7.28
CA ILE A 356 16.93 -2.00 7.39
C ILE A 356 16.74 -1.61 8.86
N PHE A 357 16.12 -2.46 9.69
CA PHE A 357 15.95 -2.18 11.11
C PHE A 357 17.28 -2.17 11.87
N LYS A 358 18.23 -3.04 11.50
CA LYS A 358 19.60 -2.99 12.03
C LYS A 358 20.30 -1.68 11.69
N ASN A 359 20.17 -1.17 10.47
CA ASN A 359 20.73 0.12 10.09
C ASN A 359 20.02 1.29 10.79
N LEU A 360 18.69 1.20 10.93
CA LEU A 360 17.89 2.17 11.66
C LEU A 360 18.32 2.29 13.13
N SER A 361 18.81 1.21 13.75
CA SER A 361 19.29 1.20 15.15
C SER A 361 20.40 2.22 15.45
N ARG A 362 21.07 2.74 14.42
CA ARG A 362 22.09 3.80 14.53
C ARG A 362 21.48 5.19 14.77
N TYR A 363 20.17 5.34 14.61
CA TYR A 363 19.47 6.63 14.70
C TYR A 363 18.25 6.57 15.66
N PRO A 364 18.43 6.16 16.94
CA PRO A 364 17.32 6.05 17.88
C PRO A 364 16.56 7.37 18.10
N GLN A 365 17.24 8.51 17.93
CA GLN A 365 16.64 9.84 18.04
C GLN A 365 15.58 10.13 16.98
N ALA A 366 15.58 9.43 15.84
CA ALA A 366 14.61 9.64 14.77
C ALA A 366 13.27 8.94 15.05
N LEU A 367 13.26 7.87 15.86
CA LEU A 367 12.08 7.02 16.05
C LEU A 367 10.78 7.76 16.44
N PRO A 368 10.78 8.78 17.33
CA PRO A 368 9.57 9.51 17.69
C PRO A 368 8.91 10.26 16.52
N ASP A 369 9.67 10.53 15.47
CA ASP A 369 9.24 11.28 14.30
C ASP A 369 8.86 10.36 13.12
N LEU A 370 9.07 9.06 13.24
CA LEU A 370 8.71 8.06 12.23
C LEU A 370 7.29 7.54 12.46
N HIS A 371 6.58 7.26 11.37
CA HIS A 371 5.27 6.63 11.42
C HIS A 371 5.06 5.69 10.24
N SER A 372 4.29 4.62 10.44
CA SER A 372 4.03 3.64 9.37
C SER A 372 2.57 3.22 9.25
N CYS A 373 1.67 3.68 10.13
CA CYS A 373 0.28 3.23 10.11
C CYS A 373 -0.48 3.77 8.89
N ASN A 374 -1.28 2.90 8.28
CA ASN A 374 -2.18 3.20 7.17
C ASN A 374 -3.66 3.32 7.59
N ILE A 375 -3.99 2.99 8.84
CA ILE A 375 -5.38 3.03 9.36
C ILE A 375 -5.66 4.32 10.13
N ASP A 376 -4.91 4.54 11.21
CA ASP A 376 -5.05 5.73 12.06
C ASP A 376 -3.66 6.24 12.43
N LYS A 377 -3.22 7.28 11.70
CA LYS A 377 -1.87 7.84 11.82
C LYS A 377 -1.70 8.61 13.13
N PRO A 378 -0.56 8.49 13.84
CA PRO A 378 0.66 7.82 13.40
C PRO A 378 0.69 6.32 13.70
N TRP A 379 -0.09 5.86 14.69
CA TRP A 379 -0.09 4.48 15.19
C TRP A 379 -1.47 4.08 15.74
N CYS A 380 -2.23 3.27 15.01
CA CYS A 380 -3.52 2.75 15.49
C CYS A 380 -3.36 1.66 16.57
N LYS A 381 -2.15 1.11 16.73
CA LYS A 381 -1.78 0.09 17.73
C LYS A 381 -2.48 -1.27 17.58
N LYS A 382 -3.20 -1.46 16.48
CA LYS A 382 -4.12 -2.59 16.26
C LYS A 382 -3.96 -3.29 14.92
N CYS A 383 -3.15 -2.78 14.01
CA CYS A 383 -2.96 -3.37 12.68
C CYS A 383 -1.63 -4.15 12.56
N ALA A 384 -1.55 -5.00 11.54
CA ALA A 384 -0.35 -5.77 11.18
C ALA A 384 0.89 -4.88 11.04
N LYS A 385 0.77 -3.71 10.39
CA LYS A 385 1.91 -2.79 10.21
C LYS A 385 2.46 -2.27 11.53
N CYS A 386 1.58 -1.92 12.48
CA CYS A 386 1.99 -1.52 13.83
C CYS A 386 2.69 -2.67 14.54
N ALA A 387 2.08 -3.87 14.54
CA ALA A 387 2.65 -5.06 15.18
C ALA A 387 4.04 -5.41 14.64
N TYR A 388 4.21 -5.34 13.32
CA TYR A 388 5.47 -5.65 12.64
C TYR A 388 6.58 -4.64 12.98
N VAL A 389 6.28 -3.33 12.91
CA VAL A 389 7.26 -2.31 13.26
C VAL A 389 7.63 -2.39 14.74
N TRP A 390 6.65 -2.62 15.62
CA TRP A 390 6.88 -2.80 17.05
C TRP A 390 7.79 -3.98 17.37
N LEU A 391 7.53 -5.13 16.77
CA LEU A 391 8.37 -6.32 16.91
C LEU A 391 9.82 -6.00 16.56
N ASN A 392 10.04 -5.38 15.41
CA ASN A 392 11.38 -5.07 14.96
C ASN A 392 12.05 -3.95 15.77
N TYR A 393 11.28 -3.00 16.28
CA TYR A 393 11.78 -1.99 17.20
C TYR A 393 12.21 -2.62 18.53
N LEU A 394 11.39 -3.50 19.11
CA LEU A 394 11.76 -4.26 20.32
C LEU A 394 13.00 -5.14 20.09
N ALA A 395 13.13 -5.74 18.91
CA ALA A 395 14.28 -6.55 18.55
C ALA A 395 15.58 -5.72 18.45
N ASN A 396 15.53 -4.49 17.93
CA ASN A 396 16.73 -3.72 17.56
C ASN A 396 17.07 -2.54 18.49
N PHE A 397 16.15 -2.10 19.35
CA PHE A 397 16.36 -0.93 20.22
C PHE A 397 16.17 -1.28 21.70
N ASP A 398 16.54 -0.35 22.58
CA ASP A 398 16.27 -0.47 24.01
C ASP A 398 14.77 -0.41 24.29
N THR A 399 14.28 -1.34 25.12
CA THR A 399 12.86 -1.48 25.42
C THR A 399 12.26 -0.20 25.99
N SER A 400 13.01 0.55 26.79
CA SER A 400 12.57 1.81 27.38
C SER A 400 12.23 2.89 26.35
N VAL A 401 12.96 2.94 25.24
CA VAL A 401 12.67 3.86 24.13
C VAL A 401 11.35 3.48 23.46
N ILE A 402 11.11 2.18 23.30
CA ILE A 402 9.92 1.65 22.64
C ILE A 402 8.67 1.78 23.53
N ASP A 403 8.82 1.53 24.83
CA ASP A 403 7.77 1.73 25.83
C ASP A 403 7.35 3.20 25.91
N ALA A 404 8.29 4.14 25.75
CA ALA A 404 8.01 5.57 25.68
C ALA A 404 7.26 5.98 24.40
N LEU A 405 7.39 5.23 23.30
CA LEU A 405 6.67 5.50 22.05
C LEU A 405 5.24 4.95 22.06
N PHE A 406 5.05 3.76 22.64
CA PHE A 406 3.79 3.04 22.49
C PHE A 406 2.98 2.88 23.76
N HIS A 407 3.61 2.99 24.93
CA HIS A 407 2.97 2.92 26.25
C HIS A 407 2.19 1.65 26.55
N THR A 408 2.37 0.59 25.75
CA THR A 408 1.64 -0.68 25.86
C THR A 408 2.53 -1.82 25.38
N ASN A 409 2.49 -2.98 26.05
CA ASN A 409 3.16 -4.20 25.56
C ASN A 409 2.37 -4.79 24.38
N PRO A 410 2.91 -4.81 23.14
CA PRO A 410 2.20 -5.35 21.99
C PRO A 410 2.00 -6.86 22.06
N PHE A 411 2.82 -7.59 22.83
CA PHE A 411 2.77 -9.04 22.93
C PHE A 411 1.62 -9.58 23.79
N ASP A 412 0.90 -8.71 24.50
CA ASP A 412 -0.29 -9.08 25.28
C ASP A 412 -1.60 -8.62 24.63
N SER A 413 -1.52 -7.89 23.50
CA SER A 413 -2.69 -7.40 22.79
C SER A 413 -3.43 -8.53 22.06
N SER A 414 -4.70 -8.74 22.38
CA SER A 414 -5.57 -9.67 21.66
C SER A 414 -5.79 -9.25 20.21
N ASP A 415 -5.84 -7.95 19.95
CA ASP A 415 -6.07 -7.38 18.61
C ASP A 415 -4.90 -7.72 17.66
N LEU A 416 -3.70 -7.95 18.21
CA LEU A 416 -2.49 -8.24 17.41
C LEU A 416 -2.16 -9.73 17.30
N HIS A 417 -2.83 -10.58 18.07
CA HIS A 417 -2.48 -12.00 18.17
C HIS A 417 -2.54 -12.72 16.81
N LEU A 418 -3.61 -12.48 16.03
CA LEU A 418 -3.74 -13.06 14.68
C LEU A 418 -2.59 -12.61 13.76
N TYR A 419 -2.24 -11.33 13.78
CA TYR A 419 -1.17 -10.80 12.93
C TYR A 419 0.19 -11.39 13.29
N TYR A 420 0.48 -11.60 14.57
CA TYR A 420 1.70 -12.29 14.97
C TYR A 420 1.73 -13.75 14.53
N ARG A 421 0.59 -14.46 14.57
CA ARG A 421 0.50 -15.82 14.04
C ARG A 421 0.78 -15.87 12.53
N GLN A 422 0.18 -14.97 11.76
CA GLN A 422 0.45 -14.82 10.32
C GLN A 422 1.92 -14.53 10.05
N MET A 423 2.51 -13.53 10.73
CA MET A 423 3.92 -13.15 10.56
C MET A 423 4.90 -14.24 10.99
N LEU A 424 4.48 -15.18 11.84
CA LEU A 424 5.29 -16.33 12.25
C LEU A 424 5.07 -17.58 11.39
N GLY A 425 4.18 -17.52 10.40
CA GLY A 425 3.86 -18.64 9.52
C GLY A 425 3.05 -19.74 10.22
N LEU A 426 2.20 -19.37 11.18
CA LEU A 426 1.29 -20.26 11.89
C LEU A 426 -0.14 -20.22 11.32
N GLU A 427 -0.34 -19.48 10.23
CA GLU A 427 -1.60 -19.34 9.49
C GLU A 427 -1.36 -19.62 8.01
N GLU A 428 -2.42 -19.69 7.21
CA GLU A 428 -2.38 -19.99 5.76
C GLU A 428 -1.48 -19.04 4.97
N HIS A 429 -1.47 -17.76 5.33
CA HIS A 429 -0.73 -16.72 4.64
C HIS A 429 -0.11 -15.72 5.61
N ASN A 430 0.95 -15.04 5.16
CA ASN A 430 1.48 -13.86 5.87
C ASN A 430 0.49 -12.68 5.79
N ALA A 431 0.56 -11.73 6.72
CA ALA A 431 -0.38 -10.61 6.77
C ALA A 431 -0.38 -9.79 5.46
N PHE A 432 -1.57 -9.43 4.97
CA PHE A 432 -1.74 -8.58 3.77
C PHE A 432 -1.49 -7.11 4.11
N GLU A 433 -0.25 -6.81 4.43
CA GLU A 433 0.25 -5.49 4.75
C GLU A 433 1.73 -5.44 4.39
N CYS A 434 2.33 -4.25 4.42
CA CYS A 434 3.76 -4.08 4.15
C CYS A 434 4.63 -4.61 5.29
N VAL A 435 4.69 -5.93 5.45
CA VAL A 435 5.49 -6.65 6.46
C VAL A 435 6.55 -7.51 5.76
N GLY A 436 7.67 -7.75 6.43
CA GLY A 436 8.74 -8.58 5.90
C GLY A 436 8.42 -10.08 5.89
N HIS A 437 9.39 -10.87 5.48
CA HIS A 437 9.29 -12.32 5.36
C HIS A 437 9.09 -12.97 6.74
N ILE A 438 8.38 -14.11 6.79
CA ILE A 438 8.16 -14.91 8.00
C ILE A 438 9.45 -15.13 8.82
N HIS A 439 10.56 -15.47 8.16
CA HIS A 439 11.84 -15.67 8.82
C HIS A 439 12.40 -14.40 9.48
N GLU A 440 12.17 -13.22 8.91
CA GLU A 440 12.59 -11.95 9.54
C GLU A 440 11.83 -11.70 10.83
N SER A 441 10.52 -11.96 10.82
CA SER A 441 9.68 -11.89 12.04
C SER A 441 10.12 -12.91 13.08
N ARG A 442 10.50 -14.13 12.67
CA ARG A 442 11.05 -15.15 13.58
C ARG A 442 12.40 -14.74 14.18
N ILE A 443 13.30 -14.16 13.38
CA ILE A 443 14.58 -13.61 13.89
C ILE A 443 14.30 -12.50 14.90
N ALA A 444 13.37 -11.58 14.60
CA ALA A 444 13.01 -10.50 15.50
C ALA A 444 12.42 -11.04 16.83
N MET A 445 11.54 -12.05 16.79
CA MET A 445 11.04 -12.72 17.99
C MET A 445 12.17 -13.40 18.78
N GLN A 446 13.10 -14.06 18.11
CA GLN A 446 14.25 -14.68 18.77
C GLN A 446 15.11 -13.65 19.51
N LYS A 447 15.33 -12.47 18.91
CA LYS A 447 16.04 -11.35 19.56
C LYS A 447 15.26 -10.80 20.76
N CYS A 448 13.94 -10.68 20.65
CA CYS A 448 13.08 -10.32 21.77
C CYS A 448 13.15 -11.34 22.92
N ALA A 449 13.17 -12.64 22.62
CA ALA A 449 13.32 -13.71 23.61
C ALA A 449 14.69 -13.64 24.32
N GLN A 450 15.77 -13.41 23.56
CA GLN A 450 17.12 -13.22 24.11
C GLN A 450 17.23 -11.98 25.03
N LYS A 451 16.42 -10.95 24.78
CA LYS A 451 16.27 -9.78 25.66
C LYS A 451 15.40 -10.04 26.90
N GLY A 452 14.80 -11.23 27.02
CA GLY A 452 13.91 -11.59 28.12
C GLY A 452 12.54 -10.94 28.06
N LEU A 453 12.08 -10.52 26.87
CA LEU A 453 10.73 -9.98 26.71
C LEU A 453 9.69 -11.09 26.86
N THR A 454 8.58 -10.76 27.53
CA THR A 454 7.50 -11.70 27.85
C THR A 454 6.16 -11.24 27.29
N GLY A 455 5.21 -12.16 27.21
CA GLY A 455 3.82 -11.89 26.82
C GLY A 455 3.20 -13.11 26.14
N LYS A 456 1.89 -13.05 25.88
CA LYS A 456 1.18 -14.16 25.23
C LYS A 456 1.79 -14.56 23.89
N VAL A 457 2.18 -13.58 23.08
CA VAL A 457 2.81 -13.81 21.78
C VAL A 457 4.21 -14.43 21.92
N MET A 458 4.98 -14.03 22.94
CA MET A 458 6.30 -14.62 23.20
C MET A 458 6.18 -16.09 23.63
N ALA A 459 5.23 -16.42 24.52
CA ALA A 459 4.96 -17.80 24.92
C ALA A 459 4.52 -18.68 23.74
N MET A 460 3.70 -18.12 22.84
CA MET A 460 3.32 -18.77 21.59
C MET A 460 4.54 -19.01 20.67
N PHE A 461 5.42 -18.02 20.51
CA PHE A 461 6.65 -18.20 19.72
C PHE A 461 7.55 -19.31 20.27
N GLU A 462 7.76 -19.34 21.59
CA GLU A 462 8.57 -20.38 22.24
C GLU A 462 7.98 -21.80 22.02
N THR A 463 6.66 -21.94 22.15
CA THR A 463 5.96 -23.23 22.09
C THR A 463 5.73 -23.72 20.66
N ASP A 464 5.32 -22.83 19.76
CA ASP A 464 4.82 -23.20 18.42
C ASP A 464 5.89 -23.05 17.33
N VAL A 465 6.94 -22.27 17.57
CA VAL A 465 8.00 -22.03 16.58
C VAL A 465 9.34 -22.56 17.07
N GLN A 466 9.84 -22.06 18.20
CA GLN A 466 11.19 -22.35 18.66
C GLN A 466 11.36 -23.81 19.09
N ALA A 467 10.37 -24.40 19.76
CA ALA A 467 10.42 -25.80 20.17
C ALA A 467 10.21 -26.80 19.01
N GLN A 468 9.59 -26.36 17.91
CA GLN A 468 9.15 -27.25 16.82
C GLN A 468 10.06 -27.20 15.58
N VAL A 469 10.84 -26.12 15.43
CA VAL A 469 11.70 -25.90 14.26
C VAL A 469 13.16 -25.96 14.70
N LEU A 470 13.91 -26.95 14.19
CA LEU A 470 15.37 -26.97 14.26
C LEU A 470 15.91 -25.87 13.34
N GLN A 471 15.93 -24.64 13.84
CA GLN A 471 16.38 -23.46 13.10
C GLN A 471 17.84 -23.15 13.43
N ASN A 472 18.70 -23.09 12.42
CA ASN A 472 20.02 -22.48 12.56
C ASN A 472 19.86 -20.95 12.50
N TRP A 473 19.73 -20.32 13.68
CA TRP A 473 19.48 -18.87 13.78
C TRP A 473 20.62 -18.03 13.20
N GLU A 474 21.87 -18.46 13.34
CA GLU A 474 23.03 -17.74 12.84
C GLU A 474 23.04 -17.71 11.31
N GLU A 475 22.82 -18.86 10.66
CA GLU A 475 22.73 -18.95 9.20
C GLU A 475 21.54 -18.15 8.66
N LEU A 476 20.39 -18.19 9.35
CA LEU A 476 19.22 -17.41 8.97
C LEU A 476 19.50 -15.91 9.06
N GLU A 477 20.08 -15.44 10.17
CA GLU A 477 20.48 -14.05 10.35
C GLU A 477 21.49 -13.62 9.27
N GLN A 478 22.50 -14.45 8.99
CA GLN A 478 23.47 -14.20 7.92
C GLN A 478 22.83 -14.07 6.55
N LYS A 479 21.74 -14.77 6.24
CA LYS A 479 21.00 -14.61 4.98
C LYS A 479 20.33 -13.24 4.91
N TYR A 480 19.61 -12.83 5.94
CA TYR A 480 18.82 -11.59 5.91
C TYR A 480 19.67 -10.32 6.18
N ASP A 481 20.91 -10.47 6.65
CA ASP A 481 21.86 -9.37 6.92
C ASP A 481 22.82 -9.07 5.75
N GLN A 482 22.44 -9.33 4.50
CA GLN A 482 23.29 -9.11 3.32
C GLN A 482 22.81 -7.92 2.48
N VAL A 483 23.72 -7.42 1.63
CA VAL A 483 23.41 -6.49 0.54
C VAL A 483 23.39 -7.31 -0.76
N TYR A 484 22.22 -7.45 -1.37
CA TYR A 484 22.03 -8.25 -2.57
C TYR A 484 22.30 -7.45 -3.85
N SER A 485 22.76 -8.12 -4.91
CA SER A 485 23.10 -7.48 -6.20
C SER A 485 21.88 -7.17 -7.09
N GLU A 486 20.69 -7.62 -6.73
CA GLU A 486 19.47 -7.44 -7.51
C GLU A 486 18.83 -6.09 -7.17
N HIS A 487 19.02 -5.08 -8.03
CA HIS A 487 18.48 -3.72 -7.88
C HIS A 487 18.65 -2.90 -9.18
N ASN A 488 17.86 -1.83 -9.37
CA ASN A 488 18.08 -0.86 -10.48
C ASN A 488 18.87 0.39 -10.08
N ILE A 489 19.47 0.43 -8.87
CA ILE A 489 20.27 1.59 -8.44
C ILE A 489 21.39 1.86 -9.47
N PRO A 490 21.49 3.08 -10.03
CA PRO A 490 22.53 3.43 -10.99
C PRO A 490 23.92 3.16 -10.42
N ALA A 491 24.81 2.57 -11.21
CA ALA A 491 26.12 2.08 -10.72
C ALA A 491 26.93 3.17 -9.96
N HIS A 492 26.92 4.41 -10.47
CA HIS A 492 27.62 5.52 -9.83
C HIS A 492 27.00 5.98 -8.50
N ILE A 493 25.70 5.74 -8.29
CA ILE A 493 25.01 5.93 -7.01
C ILE A 493 25.33 4.75 -6.09
N PHE A 494 25.17 3.51 -6.58
CA PHE A 494 25.39 2.29 -5.80
C PHE A 494 26.80 2.22 -5.19
N GLU A 495 27.83 2.54 -5.98
CA GLU A 495 29.21 2.57 -5.52
C GLU A 495 29.46 3.50 -4.34
N ARG A 496 28.66 4.57 -4.21
CA ARG A 496 28.74 5.54 -3.12
C ARG A 496 27.88 5.16 -1.92
N VAL A 497 26.75 4.49 -2.13
CA VAL A 497 25.81 4.14 -1.05
C VAL A 497 26.08 2.77 -0.41
N LYS A 498 26.76 1.85 -1.10
CA LYS A 498 26.94 0.45 -0.66
C LYS A 498 27.58 0.26 0.72
N ALA A 499 28.33 1.24 1.22
CA ALA A 499 28.94 1.19 2.55
C ALA A 499 27.94 1.53 3.67
N TYR A 500 26.83 2.18 3.33
CA TYR A 500 25.78 2.62 4.24
C TYR A 500 24.53 1.72 4.20
N LEU A 501 24.36 0.98 3.10
CA LEU A 501 23.41 -0.15 2.97
C LEU A 501 23.88 -1.32 3.83
#